data_AF-A0A6L4AIV1-F1
#
_entry.id   AF-A0A6L4AIV1-F1
#
_cell.length_a   1.000
_cell.length_b   1.000
_cell.length_c   1.000
_cell.angle_alpha   90.00
_cell.angle_beta   90.00
_cell.angle_gamma   90.00
#
_symmetry.space_group_name_H-M   'P 1'
#
loop_
_entity.id
_entity.type
_entity.pdbx_description
1 polymer ?
#
loop_
_entity_poly.entity_id
_entity_poly.type
_entity_poly.pdbx_seq_one_letter_code
_entity_poly.pdbx_strand_id
1 'polypeptide(L)'
;MSEETSYSPRVESNSAAADAVVDSVLIARRVAEAEAARVRAELRAQRWQNAKERTEAWQRELSIRMHSTTSGQPHLSGQGNRDILSVQAMCFVLAEKNVLGTFARFEHGAELDRLAQQSRAWGESLRNADGNSIDLRQVRAVKSRLQAIRDEVHSQLVTAEGQVTRSLAAQSFAGLGYHVEHRGEGLRAISGRTCVWAKVDRQTGELHLDMSGFSGLECHGELKRIEREMANRGLSLQRTSGSAHGRPEGGVLARSMGNGAGTSAKGSTVSAAPVKQSPAANRLKTGLLAGLTGKKERA
;
A
#
# COMPACT_ATOMS: atom_id res chain seq x y z
N MET A 1 -41.91 -35.31 19.45
CA MET A 1 -41.47 -35.12 18.05
C MET A 1 -41.45 -33.63 17.81
N SER A 2 -40.31 -33.07 17.40
CA SER A 2 -40.14 -31.64 17.15
C SER A 2 -39.98 -31.46 15.64
N GLU A 3 -40.83 -30.65 15.02
CA GLU A 3 -40.77 -30.35 13.60
C GLU A 3 -40.18 -28.95 13.43
N GLU A 4 -39.05 -28.86 12.73
CA GLU A 4 -38.36 -27.61 12.43
C GLU A 4 -38.77 -27.16 11.02
N THR A 5 -39.69 -26.20 10.93
CA THR A 5 -40.17 -25.66 9.65
C THR A 5 -39.35 -24.43 9.27
N SER A 6 -38.61 -24.53 8.16
CA SER A 6 -37.89 -23.41 7.57
C SER A 6 -38.72 -22.75 6.47
N TYR A 7 -38.85 -21.43 6.50
CA TYR A 7 -39.54 -20.64 5.47
C TYR A 7 -38.53 -19.91 4.60
N SER A 8 -38.61 -20.12 3.28
CA SER A 8 -37.89 -19.29 2.30
C SER A 8 -38.80 -18.14 1.85
N PRO A 9 -38.45 -16.86 2.11
CA PRO A 9 -39.27 -15.75 1.68
C PRO A 9 -39.30 -15.69 0.14
N ARG A 10 -40.51 -15.75 -0.43
CA ARG A 10 -40.76 -15.41 -1.84
C ARG A 10 -41.28 -13.98 -1.91
N VAL A 11 -40.47 -13.07 -2.46
CA VAL A 11 -40.91 -11.72 -2.81
C VAL A 11 -41.40 -11.76 -4.25
N GLU A 12 -42.70 -11.56 -4.46
CA GLU A 12 -43.28 -11.50 -5.81
C GLU A 12 -42.86 -10.21 -6.51
N SER A 13 -42.47 -10.30 -7.79
CA SER A 13 -41.80 -9.25 -8.55
C SER A 13 -42.60 -7.96 -8.75
N ASN A 14 -43.91 -7.97 -8.46
CA ASN A 14 -44.82 -6.83 -8.66
C ASN A 14 -45.38 -6.28 -7.34
N SER A 15 -44.74 -6.57 -6.21
CA SER A 15 -45.18 -6.12 -4.89
C SER A 15 -44.38 -4.91 -4.41
N ALA A 16 -45.00 -4.03 -3.61
CA ALA A 16 -44.30 -2.93 -2.94
C ALA A 16 -43.11 -3.40 -2.07
N ALA A 17 -43.08 -4.68 -1.68
CA ALA A 17 -41.94 -5.31 -1.01
C ALA A 17 -40.74 -5.53 -1.95
N ALA A 18 -40.96 -5.83 -3.23
CA ALA A 18 -39.90 -5.92 -4.23
C ALA A 18 -39.27 -4.54 -4.47
N ASP A 19 -40.09 -3.50 -4.59
CA ASP A 19 -39.63 -2.11 -4.73
C ASP A 19 -38.83 -1.67 -3.49
N ALA A 20 -39.30 -1.99 -2.28
CA ALA A 20 -38.58 -1.68 -1.05
C ALA A 20 -37.22 -2.42 -0.94
N VAL A 21 -37.13 -3.66 -1.42
CA VAL A 21 -35.86 -4.41 -1.49
C VAL A 21 -34.92 -3.77 -2.51
N VAL A 22 -35.42 -3.43 -3.70
CA VAL A 22 -34.63 -2.76 -4.75
C VAL A 22 -34.12 -1.40 -4.25
N ASP A 23 -34.99 -0.59 -3.64
CA ASP A 23 -34.62 0.70 -3.05
C ASP A 23 -33.58 0.53 -1.95
N SER A 24 -33.75 -0.46 -1.07
CA SER A 24 -32.77 -0.76 -0.02
C SER A 24 -31.40 -1.15 -0.60
N VAL A 25 -31.38 -1.94 -1.67
CA VAL A 25 -30.14 -2.32 -2.39
C VAL A 25 -29.51 -1.10 -3.07
N LEU A 26 -30.30 -0.24 -3.71
CA LEU A 26 -29.81 0.98 -4.36
C LEU A 26 -29.25 1.98 -3.34
N ILE A 27 -29.91 2.14 -2.20
CA ILE A 27 -29.43 2.96 -1.08
C ILE A 27 -28.11 2.38 -0.55
N ALA A 28 -28.05 1.08 -0.27
CA ALA A 28 -26.84 0.42 0.22
C ALA A 28 -25.66 0.60 -0.76
N ARG A 29 -25.92 0.47 -2.07
CA ARG A 29 -24.90 0.70 -3.11
C ARG A 29 -24.41 2.16 -3.13
N ARG A 30 -25.31 3.14 -3.08
CA ARG A 30 -24.93 4.57 -3.05
C ARG A 30 -24.10 4.89 -1.80
N VAL A 31 -24.48 4.33 -0.64
CA VAL A 31 -23.72 4.48 0.60
C VAL A 31 -22.32 3.88 0.45
N ALA A 32 -22.20 2.68 -0.13
CA ALA A 32 -20.91 2.05 -0.39
C ALA A 32 -20.04 2.86 -1.36
N GLU A 33 -20.61 3.43 -2.42
CA GLU A 33 -19.91 4.28 -3.38
C GLU A 33 -19.43 5.60 -2.76
N ALA A 34 -20.26 6.24 -1.92
CA ALA A 34 -19.90 7.43 -1.18
C ALA A 34 -18.76 7.17 -0.18
N GLU A 35 -18.83 6.04 0.53
CA GLU A 35 -17.79 5.62 1.46
C GLU A 35 -16.47 5.31 0.73
N ALA A 36 -16.54 4.61 -0.40
CA ALA A 36 -15.37 4.38 -1.25
C ALA A 36 -14.77 5.71 -1.76
N ALA A 37 -15.59 6.70 -2.12
CA ALA A 37 -15.12 8.02 -2.53
C ALA A 37 -14.42 8.77 -1.39
N ARG A 38 -14.96 8.68 -0.17
CA ARG A 38 -14.34 9.23 1.05
C ARG A 38 -12.97 8.60 1.30
N VAL A 39 -12.88 7.27 1.25
CA VAL A 39 -11.63 6.53 1.42
C VAL A 39 -10.60 6.92 0.35
N ARG A 40 -11.00 7.05 -0.92
CA ARG A 40 -10.10 7.52 -1.99
C ARG A 40 -9.55 8.92 -1.71
N ALA A 41 -10.38 9.84 -1.22
CA ALA A 41 -9.94 11.19 -0.89
C ALA A 41 -8.94 11.19 0.27
N GLU A 42 -9.22 10.40 1.31
CA GLU A 42 -8.33 10.22 2.46
C GLU A 42 -6.97 9.63 2.05
N LEU A 43 -6.97 8.59 1.22
CA LEU A 43 -5.75 7.97 0.70
C LEU A 43 -4.93 8.91 -0.21
N ARG A 44 -5.58 9.78 -1.00
CA ARG A 44 -4.88 10.78 -1.83
C ARG A 44 -4.13 11.83 -1.01
N ALA A 45 -4.61 12.12 0.20
CA ALA A 45 -3.95 13.04 1.12
C ALA A 45 -2.74 12.40 1.82
N GLN A 46 -2.67 11.07 1.87
CA GLN A 46 -1.61 10.32 2.51
C GLN A 46 -0.40 10.16 1.57
N ARG A 47 0.81 10.12 2.14
CA ARG A 47 1.98 9.62 1.41
C ARG A 47 1.79 8.12 1.21
N TRP A 48 1.79 7.68 -0.04
CA TRP A 48 1.79 6.26 -0.35
C TRP A 48 3.06 5.61 0.19
N GLN A 49 2.89 4.56 0.99
CA GLN A 49 3.97 3.72 1.50
C GLN A 49 3.93 2.41 0.73
N ASN A 50 5.05 1.94 0.20
CA ASN A 50 5.10 0.62 -0.46
C ASN A 50 4.96 -0.53 0.56
N ALA A 51 4.87 -1.77 0.11
CA ALA A 51 4.68 -2.94 0.98
C ALA A 51 5.72 -3.01 2.11
N LYS A 52 6.99 -2.79 1.78
CA LYS A 52 8.09 -2.82 2.73
C LYS A 52 7.97 -1.70 3.77
N GLU A 53 7.78 -0.46 3.33
CA GLU A 53 7.58 0.69 4.21
C GLU A 53 6.39 0.50 5.14
N ARG A 54 5.27 -0.04 4.64
CA ARG A 54 4.09 -0.33 5.46
C ARG A 54 4.40 -1.36 6.54
N THR A 55 5.13 -2.43 6.19
CA THR A 55 5.51 -3.47 7.15
C THR A 55 6.47 -2.94 8.22
N GLU A 56 7.47 -2.16 7.82
CA GLU A 56 8.42 -1.53 8.75
C GLU A 56 7.73 -0.48 9.64
N ALA A 57 6.83 0.34 9.08
CA ALA A 57 6.05 1.31 9.83
C ALA A 57 5.15 0.63 10.87
N TRP A 58 4.45 -0.45 10.48
CA TRP A 58 3.65 -1.27 11.37
C TRP A 58 4.47 -1.82 12.55
N GLN A 59 5.62 -2.45 12.26
CA GLN A 59 6.48 -3.04 13.30
C GLN A 59 7.03 -1.96 14.25
N ARG A 60 7.41 -0.81 13.71
CA ARG A 60 7.93 0.32 14.49
C ARG A 60 6.87 0.86 15.43
N GLU A 61 5.66 1.14 14.93
CA GLU A 61 4.59 1.69 15.76
C GLU A 61 4.12 0.67 16.82
N LEU A 62 3.98 -0.61 16.43
CA LEU A 62 3.66 -1.68 17.38
C LEU A 62 4.70 -1.75 18.51
N SER A 63 5.98 -1.66 18.17
CA SER A 63 7.07 -1.66 19.14
C SER A 63 6.98 -0.45 20.07
N ILE A 64 6.78 0.77 19.53
CA ILE A 64 6.64 2.00 20.32
C ILE A 64 5.47 1.88 21.32
N ARG A 65 4.33 1.37 20.87
CA ARG A 65 3.13 1.17 21.70
C ARG A 65 3.34 0.15 22.81
N MET A 66 4.00 -0.96 22.49
CA MET A 66 4.32 -1.98 23.49
C MET A 66 5.32 -1.46 24.53
N HIS A 67 6.34 -0.69 24.13
CA HIS A 67 7.34 -0.13 25.06
C HIS A 67 6.75 0.96 25.94
N SER A 68 5.97 1.89 25.39
CA SER A 68 5.35 2.98 26.16
C SER A 68 4.35 2.48 27.21
N THR A 69 3.67 1.37 26.94
CA THR A 69 2.69 0.80 27.88
C THR A 69 3.35 -0.06 28.97
N THR A 70 4.55 -0.60 28.71
CA THR A 70 5.28 -1.44 29.67
C THR A 70 6.27 -0.65 30.53
N SER A 71 6.77 0.49 30.06
CA SER A 71 7.66 1.37 30.81
C SER A 71 6.94 1.96 32.03
N GLY A 72 7.33 1.54 33.24
CA GLY A 72 6.81 2.07 34.50
C GLY A 72 5.80 1.20 35.24
N GLN A 73 5.41 0.04 34.68
CA GLN A 73 4.45 -0.88 35.33
C GLN A 73 5.02 -2.32 35.43
N PRO A 74 5.95 -2.59 36.38
CA PRO A 74 6.61 -3.89 36.52
C PRO A 74 5.65 -5.05 36.81
N HIS A 75 4.48 -4.78 37.40
CA HIS A 75 3.41 -5.77 37.62
C HIS A 75 2.76 -6.28 36.32
N LEU A 76 2.99 -5.61 35.18
CA LEU A 76 2.50 -6.03 33.86
C LEU A 76 3.48 -6.91 33.07
N SER A 77 4.58 -7.35 33.70
CA SER A 77 5.65 -8.14 33.05
C SER A 77 5.27 -9.60 32.72
N GLY A 78 4.15 -10.10 33.24
CA GLY A 78 3.66 -11.46 32.97
C GLY A 78 3.30 -11.70 31.50
N GLN A 79 3.51 -12.94 31.02
CA GLN A 79 3.27 -13.30 29.61
C GLN A 79 1.80 -13.07 29.17
N GLY A 80 0.82 -13.34 30.05
CA GLY A 80 -0.59 -13.07 29.77
C GLY A 80 -0.90 -11.57 29.61
N ASN A 81 -0.26 -10.73 30.44
CA ASN A 81 -0.40 -9.28 30.37
C ASN A 81 0.21 -8.73 29.08
N ARG A 82 1.37 -9.27 28.67
CA ARG A 82 2.00 -8.93 27.38
C ARG A 82 1.10 -9.22 26.18
N ASP A 83 0.35 -10.33 26.18
CA ASP A 83 -0.59 -10.64 25.10
C ASP A 83 -1.75 -9.64 25.04
N ILE A 84 -2.30 -9.22 26.18
CA ILE A 84 -3.35 -8.17 26.25
C ILE A 84 -2.83 -6.83 25.72
N LEU A 85 -1.63 -6.43 26.17
CA LEU A 85 -0.99 -5.19 25.71
C LEU A 85 -0.67 -5.23 24.21
N SER A 86 -0.25 -6.39 23.70
CA SER A 86 0.00 -6.57 22.27
C SER A 86 -1.29 -6.41 21.46
N VAL A 87 -2.40 -6.99 21.91
CA VAL A 87 -3.72 -6.81 21.26
C VAL A 87 -4.13 -5.34 21.26
N GLN A 88 -3.97 -4.62 22.38
CA GLN A 88 -4.28 -3.19 22.47
C GLN A 88 -3.46 -2.37 21.49
N ALA A 89 -2.16 -2.64 21.43
CA ALA A 89 -1.26 -1.98 20.51
C ALA A 89 -1.67 -2.25 19.05
N MET A 90 -1.98 -3.50 18.69
CA MET A 90 -2.44 -3.85 17.34
C MET A 90 -3.76 -3.17 16.96
N CYS A 91 -4.75 -3.16 17.85
CA CYS A 91 -6.01 -2.43 17.64
C CYS A 91 -5.76 -0.94 17.42
N PHE A 92 -4.83 -0.36 18.18
CA PHE A 92 -4.46 1.04 18.02
C PHE A 92 -3.84 1.31 16.64
N VAL A 93 -2.86 0.52 16.21
CA VAL A 93 -2.17 0.74 14.93
C VAL A 93 -3.11 0.52 13.73
N LEU A 94 -4.01 -0.47 13.79
CA LEU A 94 -5.05 -0.65 12.76
C LEU A 94 -6.09 0.48 12.76
N ALA A 95 -6.23 1.19 13.88
CA ALA A 95 -7.05 2.37 14.02
C ALA A 95 -6.33 3.68 13.64
N GLU A 96 -5.06 3.65 13.21
CA GLU A 96 -4.40 4.85 12.71
C GLU A 96 -4.86 5.20 11.29
N LYS A 97 -4.76 6.50 10.95
CA LYS A 97 -5.04 7.01 9.60
C LYS A 97 -3.83 6.84 8.67
N ASN A 98 -3.31 5.62 8.60
CA ASN A 98 -2.32 5.21 7.61
C ASN A 98 -2.99 4.33 6.53
N VAL A 99 -2.30 4.04 5.44
CA VAL A 99 -2.87 3.30 4.30
C VAL A 99 -3.44 1.95 4.74
N LEU A 100 -2.69 1.22 5.55
CA LEU A 100 -3.09 -0.09 6.07
C LEU A 100 -4.34 0.00 6.95
N GLY A 101 -4.36 0.91 7.93
CA GLY A 101 -5.48 1.11 8.84
C GLY A 101 -6.74 1.64 8.14
N THR A 102 -6.56 2.48 7.11
CA THR A 102 -7.68 2.99 6.30
C THR A 102 -8.38 1.85 5.56
N PHE A 103 -7.61 0.97 4.89
CA PHE A 103 -8.19 -0.21 4.23
C PHE A 103 -8.72 -1.24 5.23
N ALA A 104 -8.03 -1.48 6.33
CA ALA A 104 -8.50 -2.41 7.36
C ALA A 104 -9.84 -1.98 7.95
N ARG A 105 -10.05 -0.68 8.16
CA ARG A 105 -11.36 -0.14 8.56
C ARG A 105 -12.42 -0.23 7.48
N PHE A 106 -12.05 -0.04 6.23
CA PHE A 106 -12.98 -0.13 5.13
C PHE A 106 -13.51 -1.58 4.97
N GLU A 107 -12.62 -2.58 5.03
CA GLU A 107 -12.98 -3.99 4.86
C GLU A 107 -13.52 -4.63 6.16
N HIS A 108 -12.95 -4.30 7.32
CA HIS A 108 -13.22 -4.98 8.59
C HIS A 108 -13.65 -4.03 9.72
N GLY A 109 -14.16 -2.83 9.41
CA GLY A 109 -14.44 -1.78 10.40
C GLY A 109 -15.28 -2.24 11.60
N ALA A 110 -16.43 -2.87 11.35
CA ALA A 110 -17.32 -3.36 12.41
C ALA A 110 -16.65 -4.45 13.29
N GLU A 111 -15.84 -5.32 12.68
CA GLU A 111 -15.10 -6.34 13.41
C GLU A 111 -13.99 -5.71 14.25
N LEU A 112 -13.22 -4.77 13.68
CA LEU A 112 -12.16 -4.05 14.39
C LEU A 112 -12.71 -3.25 15.58
N ASP A 113 -13.89 -2.63 15.44
CA ASP A 113 -14.54 -1.91 16.54
C ASP A 113 -14.91 -2.87 17.69
N ARG A 114 -15.44 -4.06 17.37
CA ARG A 114 -15.72 -5.10 18.36
C ARG A 114 -14.46 -5.59 19.06
N LEU A 115 -13.40 -5.89 18.31
CA LEU A 115 -12.12 -6.35 18.88
C LEU A 115 -11.46 -5.25 19.74
N ALA A 116 -11.57 -3.99 19.33
CA ALA A 116 -11.09 -2.85 20.10
C ALA A 116 -11.86 -2.65 21.41
N GLN A 117 -13.19 -2.80 21.40
CA GLN A 117 -14.02 -2.76 22.61
C GLN A 117 -13.63 -3.87 23.60
N GLN A 118 -13.49 -5.12 23.12
CA GLN A 118 -13.04 -6.25 23.94
C GLN A 118 -11.64 -5.99 24.54
N SER A 119 -10.74 -5.46 23.73
CA SER A 119 -9.37 -5.13 24.14
C SER A 119 -9.31 -4.02 25.22
N ARG A 120 -10.20 -3.03 25.15
CA ARG A 120 -10.32 -1.99 26.19
C ARG A 120 -10.80 -2.58 27.52
N ALA A 121 -11.82 -3.43 27.48
CA ALA A 121 -12.35 -4.11 28.67
C ALA A 121 -11.24 -4.93 29.37
N TRP A 122 -10.44 -5.70 28.63
CA TRP A 122 -9.30 -6.42 29.20
C TRP A 122 -8.24 -5.49 29.81
N GLY A 123 -8.01 -4.32 29.19
CA GLY A 123 -7.12 -3.30 29.74
C GLY A 123 -7.59 -2.70 31.05
N GLU A 124 -8.89 -2.44 31.17
CA GLU A 124 -9.50 -1.92 32.38
C GLU A 124 -9.45 -2.95 33.50
N SER A 125 -9.82 -4.21 33.23
CA SER A 125 -9.68 -5.30 34.21
C SER A 125 -8.23 -5.48 34.68
N LEU A 126 -7.26 -5.35 33.75
CA LEU A 126 -5.83 -5.44 34.08
C LEU A 126 -5.35 -4.30 34.98
N ARG A 127 -5.88 -3.09 34.82
CA ARG A 127 -5.52 -1.91 35.62
C ARG A 127 -6.20 -1.87 36.99
N ASN A 128 -7.44 -2.32 37.07
CA ASN A 128 -8.24 -2.25 38.30
C ASN A 128 -7.95 -3.41 39.27
N ALA A 129 -7.17 -4.41 38.85
CA ALA A 129 -6.98 -5.67 39.58
C ALA A 129 -8.31 -6.35 39.96
N ASP A 130 -9.37 -6.06 39.21
CA ASP A 130 -10.66 -6.72 39.36
C ASP A 130 -10.45 -8.20 39.04
N GLY A 131 -10.65 -9.07 40.03
CA GLY A 131 -10.34 -10.51 39.99
C GLY A 131 -11.08 -11.35 38.94
N ASN A 132 -11.66 -10.73 37.91
CA ASN A 132 -12.16 -11.42 36.74
C ASN A 132 -10.98 -12.06 36.00
N SER A 133 -10.92 -13.38 36.02
CA SER A 133 -9.92 -14.14 35.27
C SER A 133 -10.08 -13.83 33.77
N ILE A 134 -9.16 -13.07 33.22
CA ILE A 134 -9.11 -12.82 31.78
C ILE A 134 -8.80 -14.15 31.09
N ASP A 135 -9.69 -14.60 30.20
CA ASP A 135 -9.45 -15.81 29.41
C ASP A 135 -8.35 -15.55 28.37
N LEU A 136 -7.13 -15.98 28.69
CA LEU A 136 -5.97 -15.84 27.80
C LEU A 136 -6.14 -16.57 26.47
N ARG A 137 -7.04 -17.57 26.36
CA ARG A 137 -7.35 -18.21 25.07
C ARG A 137 -8.07 -17.22 24.15
N GLN A 138 -9.02 -16.46 24.68
CA GLN A 138 -9.70 -15.41 23.93
C GLN A 138 -8.74 -14.30 23.51
N VAL A 139 -7.83 -13.87 24.40
CA VAL A 139 -6.81 -12.86 24.06
C VAL A 139 -5.94 -13.32 22.88
N ARG A 140 -5.46 -14.57 22.90
CA ARG A 140 -4.66 -15.13 21.80
C ARG A 140 -5.45 -15.31 20.51
N ALA A 141 -6.73 -15.66 20.60
CA ALA A 141 -7.61 -15.74 19.44
C ALA A 141 -7.79 -14.37 18.79
N VAL A 142 -8.04 -13.32 19.59
CA VAL A 142 -8.15 -11.94 19.10
C VAL A 142 -6.83 -11.45 18.51
N LYS A 143 -5.69 -11.72 19.15
CA LYS A 143 -4.36 -11.41 18.60
C LYS A 143 -4.16 -12.04 17.22
N SER A 144 -4.46 -13.33 17.09
CA SER A 144 -4.35 -14.07 15.83
C SER A 144 -5.28 -13.50 14.77
N ARG A 145 -6.50 -13.10 15.15
CA ARG A 145 -7.45 -12.48 14.22
C ARG A 145 -6.99 -11.11 13.74
N LEU A 146 -6.46 -10.26 14.62
CA LEU A 146 -5.87 -8.96 14.23
C LEU A 146 -4.67 -9.14 13.28
N GLN A 147 -3.86 -10.18 13.50
CA GLN A 147 -2.76 -10.52 12.58
C GLN A 147 -3.31 -10.94 11.22
N ALA A 148 -4.33 -11.80 11.19
CA ALA A 148 -4.98 -12.23 9.96
C ALA A 148 -5.58 -11.04 9.17
N ILE A 149 -6.30 -10.13 9.83
CA ILE A 149 -6.83 -8.92 9.19
C ILE A 149 -5.71 -8.08 8.58
N ARG A 150 -4.63 -7.86 9.34
CA ARG A 150 -3.46 -7.11 8.87
C ARG A 150 -2.82 -7.77 7.65
N ASP A 151 -2.63 -9.09 7.68
CA ASP A 151 -1.99 -9.83 6.60
C ASP A 151 -2.87 -9.90 5.34
N GLU A 152 -4.20 -10.05 5.51
CA GLU A 152 -5.19 -10.03 4.44
C GLU A 152 -5.18 -8.69 3.71
N VAL A 153 -5.37 -7.59 4.44
CA VAL A 153 -5.35 -6.23 3.88
C VAL A 153 -4.00 -5.92 3.24
N HIS A 154 -2.91 -6.32 3.87
CA HIS A 154 -1.57 -6.15 3.31
C HIS A 154 -1.44 -6.89 1.97
N SER A 155 -1.86 -8.16 1.91
CA SER A 155 -1.79 -8.97 0.69
C SER A 155 -2.64 -8.39 -0.45
N GLN A 156 -3.84 -7.89 -0.15
CA GLN A 156 -4.70 -7.22 -1.13
C GLN A 156 -4.01 -5.97 -1.69
N LEU A 157 -3.43 -5.14 -0.82
CA LEU A 157 -2.68 -3.95 -1.23
C LEU A 157 -1.50 -4.29 -2.12
N VAL A 158 -0.67 -5.27 -1.73
CA VAL A 158 0.50 -5.66 -2.54
C VAL A 158 0.08 -6.22 -3.90
N THR A 159 -1.01 -6.97 -3.95
CA THR A 159 -1.56 -7.49 -5.21
C THR A 159 -2.00 -6.34 -6.13
N ALA A 160 -2.74 -5.36 -5.59
CA ALA A 160 -3.18 -4.20 -6.35
C ALA A 160 -2.00 -3.33 -6.83
N GLU A 161 -1.01 -3.09 -5.96
CA GLU A 161 0.22 -2.37 -6.30
C GLU A 161 0.99 -3.08 -7.42
N GLY A 162 1.13 -4.41 -7.33
CA GLY A 162 1.81 -5.19 -8.35
C GLY A 162 1.12 -5.15 -9.70
N GLN A 163 -0.21 -5.18 -9.72
CA GLN A 163 -1.00 -5.04 -10.94
C GLN A 163 -0.81 -3.65 -11.60
N VAL A 164 -0.90 -2.59 -10.80
CA VAL A 164 -0.68 -1.21 -11.30
C VAL A 164 0.74 -1.04 -11.80
N THR A 165 1.73 -1.46 -11.03
CA THR A 165 3.16 -1.39 -11.38
C THR A 165 3.44 -2.14 -12.68
N ARG A 166 2.93 -3.37 -12.81
CA ARG A 166 3.07 -4.17 -14.03
C ARG A 166 2.38 -3.50 -15.22
N SER A 167 1.18 -2.96 -15.06
CA SER A 167 0.46 -2.27 -16.13
C SER A 167 1.23 -1.04 -16.61
N LEU A 168 1.72 -0.21 -15.69
CA LEU A 168 2.52 0.98 -16.01
C LEU A 168 3.86 0.60 -16.65
N ALA A 169 4.52 -0.47 -16.19
CA ALA A 169 5.75 -0.96 -16.80
C ALA A 169 5.51 -1.42 -18.24
N ALA A 170 4.46 -2.21 -18.49
CA ALA A 170 4.09 -2.66 -19.84
C ALA A 170 3.81 -1.48 -20.77
N GLN A 171 3.05 -0.49 -20.31
CA GLN A 171 2.77 0.73 -21.08
C GLN A 171 4.03 1.56 -21.35
N SER A 172 4.96 1.61 -20.39
CA SER A 172 6.24 2.30 -20.54
C SER A 172 7.11 1.63 -21.61
N PHE A 173 7.23 0.30 -21.56
CA PHE A 173 7.95 -0.47 -22.57
C PHE A 173 7.34 -0.28 -23.97
N ALA A 174 6.01 -0.38 -24.08
CA ALA A 174 5.31 -0.13 -25.35
C ALA A 174 5.55 1.30 -25.87
N GLY A 175 5.50 2.31 -24.98
CA GLY A 175 5.78 3.71 -25.33
C GLY A 175 7.21 3.95 -25.82
N LEU A 176 8.17 3.11 -25.40
CA LEU A 176 9.55 3.13 -25.87
C LEU A 176 9.78 2.32 -27.16
N GLY A 177 8.74 1.68 -27.68
CA GLY A 177 8.79 0.88 -28.93
C GLY A 177 9.12 -0.60 -28.73
N TYR A 178 9.05 -1.12 -27.50
CA TYR A 178 9.21 -2.56 -27.26
C TYR A 178 7.93 -3.31 -27.60
N HIS A 179 8.08 -4.53 -28.13
CA HIS A 179 7.00 -5.51 -28.17
C HIS A 179 6.89 -6.19 -26.80
N VAL A 180 5.73 -6.08 -26.14
CA VAL A 180 5.52 -6.56 -24.77
C VAL A 180 4.68 -7.84 -24.76
N GLU A 181 5.24 -8.90 -24.22
CA GLU A 181 4.56 -10.16 -23.92
C GLU A 181 4.30 -10.28 -22.41
N HIS A 182 3.09 -10.69 -22.04
CA HIS A 182 2.76 -11.05 -20.65
C HIS A 182 3.07 -12.54 -20.43
N ARG A 183 3.91 -12.87 -19.44
CA ARG A 183 4.27 -14.26 -19.10
C ARG A 183 3.98 -14.55 -17.64
N GLY A 184 2.75 -14.99 -17.38
CA GLY A 184 2.24 -15.21 -16.03
C GLY A 184 2.30 -13.92 -15.21
N GLU A 185 3.23 -13.86 -14.28
CA GLU A 185 3.43 -12.71 -13.40
C GLU A 185 4.41 -11.67 -13.94
N GLY A 186 5.24 -12.07 -14.90
CA GLY A 186 6.27 -11.21 -15.50
C GLY A 186 5.85 -10.58 -16.82
N LEU A 187 6.66 -9.62 -17.25
CA LEU A 187 6.64 -9.03 -18.57
C LEU A 187 7.95 -9.36 -19.27
N ARG A 188 7.85 -9.59 -20.57
CA ARG A 188 8.99 -9.66 -21.48
C ARG A 188 8.82 -8.58 -22.54
N ALA A 189 9.73 -7.62 -22.60
CA ALA A 189 9.74 -6.55 -23.58
C ALA A 189 10.92 -6.72 -24.53
N ILE A 190 10.68 -6.76 -25.84
CA ILE A 190 11.69 -7.07 -26.86
C ILE A 190 11.79 -5.92 -27.86
N SER A 191 13.01 -5.50 -28.19
CA SER A 191 13.29 -4.53 -29.25
C SER A 191 14.55 -4.95 -30.02
N GLY A 192 14.37 -5.46 -31.24
CA GLY A 192 15.45 -6.04 -32.03
C GLY A 192 16.14 -7.19 -31.32
N ARG A 193 17.42 -7.01 -30.96
CA ARG A 193 18.22 -8.00 -30.21
C ARG A 193 18.18 -7.82 -28.70
N THR A 194 17.55 -6.75 -28.20
CA THR A 194 17.47 -6.42 -26.78
C THR A 194 16.21 -7.02 -26.16
N CYS A 195 16.32 -7.46 -24.91
CA CYS A 195 15.22 -8.01 -24.15
C CYS A 195 15.27 -7.50 -22.71
N VAL A 196 14.14 -7.01 -22.21
CA VAL A 196 13.93 -6.59 -20.83
C VAL A 196 12.89 -7.49 -20.19
N TRP A 197 13.27 -8.17 -19.13
CA TRP A 197 12.38 -8.91 -18.25
C TRP A 197 12.00 -8.03 -17.09
N ALA A 198 10.71 -7.96 -16.78
CA ALA A 198 10.22 -7.25 -15.61
C ALA A 198 9.34 -8.17 -14.77
N LYS A 199 9.56 -8.19 -13.46
CA LYS A 199 8.75 -8.95 -12.51
C LYS A 199 8.53 -8.13 -11.25
N VAL A 200 7.30 -8.12 -10.76
CA VAL A 200 7.00 -7.54 -9.45
C VAL A 200 7.06 -8.63 -8.39
N ASP A 201 7.80 -8.41 -7.33
CA ASP A 201 7.82 -9.29 -6.17
C ASP A 201 6.50 -9.18 -5.38
N ARG A 202 5.85 -10.32 -5.12
CA ARG A 202 4.54 -10.39 -4.44
C ARG A 202 4.59 -10.09 -2.95
N GLN A 203 5.76 -10.14 -2.33
CA GLN A 203 5.94 -9.89 -0.90
C GLN A 203 6.36 -8.45 -0.65
N THR A 204 7.25 -7.91 -1.49
CA THR A 204 7.84 -6.58 -1.29
C THR A 204 7.22 -5.51 -2.18
N GLY A 205 6.52 -5.90 -3.25
CA GLY A 205 6.04 -4.97 -4.28
C GLY A 205 7.17 -4.37 -5.12
N GLU A 206 8.41 -4.86 -4.98
CA GLU A 206 9.56 -4.35 -5.72
C GLU A 206 9.53 -4.79 -7.19
N LEU A 207 9.86 -3.86 -8.09
CA LEU A 207 9.99 -4.15 -9.52
C LEU A 207 11.43 -4.57 -9.83
N HIS A 208 11.60 -5.82 -10.21
CA HIS A 208 12.87 -6.35 -10.70
C HIS A 208 12.92 -6.22 -12.22
N LEU A 209 14.00 -5.63 -12.73
CA LEU A 209 14.30 -5.53 -14.15
C LEU A 209 15.58 -6.29 -14.45
N ASP A 210 15.53 -7.17 -15.43
CA ASP A 210 16.69 -7.88 -15.96
C ASP A 210 16.81 -7.60 -17.47
N MET A 211 17.99 -7.19 -17.91
CA MET A 211 18.23 -6.64 -19.25
C MET A 211 19.31 -7.45 -19.96
N SER A 212 19.02 -7.87 -21.19
CA SER A 212 19.93 -8.67 -22.01
C SER A 212 19.97 -8.18 -23.45
N GLY A 213 21.06 -8.52 -24.16
CA GLY A 213 21.24 -8.15 -25.57
C GLY A 213 21.79 -6.74 -25.80
N PHE A 214 22.35 -6.10 -24.77
CA PHE A 214 23.01 -4.80 -24.85
C PHE A 214 24.53 -4.95 -24.99
N SER A 215 25.17 -4.08 -25.77
CA SER A 215 26.63 -4.00 -25.87
C SER A 215 27.21 -3.14 -24.75
N GLY A 216 28.17 -3.68 -23.98
CA GLY A 216 28.93 -2.92 -22.98
C GLY A 216 28.03 -2.19 -21.97
N LEU A 217 28.16 -0.85 -21.91
CA LEU A 217 27.43 0.01 -20.96
C LEU A 217 26.09 0.54 -21.48
N GLU A 218 25.66 0.19 -22.69
CA GLU A 218 24.41 0.68 -23.29
C GLU A 218 23.17 0.32 -22.45
N CYS A 219 23.23 -0.79 -21.69
CA CYS A 219 22.18 -1.18 -20.76
C CYS A 219 21.88 -0.10 -19.71
N HIS A 220 22.87 0.68 -19.29
CA HIS A 220 22.67 1.76 -18.32
C HIS A 220 21.89 2.93 -18.92
N GLY A 221 22.21 3.29 -20.17
CA GLY A 221 21.52 4.35 -20.90
C GLY A 221 20.06 3.99 -21.14
N GLU A 222 19.81 2.75 -21.54
CA GLU A 222 18.46 2.25 -21.77
C GLU A 222 17.68 2.13 -20.46
N LEU A 223 18.29 1.65 -19.37
CA LEU A 223 17.64 1.61 -18.07
C LEU A 223 17.21 3.01 -17.59
N LYS A 224 18.05 4.04 -17.78
CA LYS A 224 17.68 5.44 -17.46
C LYS A 224 16.52 5.95 -18.31
N ARG A 225 16.44 5.50 -19.57
CA ARG A 225 15.34 5.85 -20.48
C ARG A 225 14.03 5.20 -20.03
N ILE A 226 14.08 3.92 -19.64
CA ILE A 226 12.96 3.18 -19.04
C ILE A 226 12.48 3.86 -17.76
N GLU A 227 13.39 4.18 -16.84
CA GLU A 227 13.06 4.85 -15.57
C GLU A 227 12.37 6.20 -15.80
N ARG A 228 12.85 6.98 -16.76
CA ARG A 228 12.23 8.27 -17.12
C ARG A 228 10.83 8.09 -17.68
N GLU A 229 10.62 7.11 -18.55
CA GLU A 229 9.30 6.83 -19.11
C GLU A 229 8.31 6.35 -18.02
N MET A 230 8.77 5.48 -17.11
CA MET A 230 7.96 5.06 -15.97
C MET A 230 7.60 6.25 -15.07
N ALA A 231 8.56 7.15 -14.81
CA ALA A 231 8.32 8.36 -14.03
C ALA A 231 7.31 9.32 -14.70
N ASN A 232 7.39 9.48 -16.03
CA ASN A 232 6.42 10.26 -16.81
C ASN A 232 4.99 9.72 -16.68
N ARG A 233 4.85 8.41 -16.42
CA ARG A 233 3.56 7.74 -16.21
C ARG A 233 3.17 7.63 -14.73
N GLY A 234 3.90 8.30 -13.85
CA GLY A 234 3.60 8.38 -12.41
C GLY A 234 4.23 7.27 -11.56
N LEU A 235 5.07 6.41 -12.14
CA LEU A 235 5.80 5.37 -11.42
C LEU A 235 7.26 5.81 -11.19
N SER A 236 7.53 6.37 -10.02
CA SER A 236 8.91 6.72 -9.63
C SER A 236 9.64 5.48 -9.13
N LEU A 237 10.71 5.09 -9.81
CA LEU A 237 11.59 4.00 -9.37
C LEU A 237 12.77 4.56 -8.59
N GLN A 238 13.13 3.89 -7.50
CA GLN A 238 14.39 4.12 -6.79
C GLN A 238 15.23 2.84 -6.84
N ARG A 239 16.46 2.94 -7.34
CA ARG A 239 17.36 1.78 -7.39
C ARG A 239 17.84 1.43 -5.99
N THR A 240 17.60 0.20 -5.57
CA THR A 240 18.05 -0.35 -4.27
C THR A 240 19.34 -1.15 -4.41
N SER A 241 19.53 -1.80 -5.55
CA SER A 241 20.73 -2.57 -5.89
C SER A 241 20.83 -2.71 -7.41
N GLY A 242 22.04 -3.02 -7.89
CA GLY A 242 22.29 -3.30 -9.29
C GLY A 242 23.57 -4.11 -9.42
N SER A 243 23.55 -5.14 -10.26
CA SER A 243 24.74 -5.88 -10.64
C SER A 243 24.75 -5.94 -12.16
N ALA A 244 25.88 -5.57 -12.77
CA ALA A 244 26.10 -5.80 -14.18
C ALA A 244 26.65 -7.21 -14.35
N HIS A 245 25.90 -8.09 -15.02
CA HIS A 245 26.36 -9.43 -15.33
C HIS A 245 26.68 -9.47 -16.83
N GLY A 246 27.96 -9.59 -17.14
CA GLY A 246 28.47 -9.55 -18.51
C GLY A 246 29.94 -9.16 -18.50
N ARG A 247 30.72 -9.68 -19.45
CA ARG A 247 32.08 -9.17 -19.64
C ARG A 247 31.97 -7.72 -20.15
N PRO A 248 32.64 -6.74 -19.51
CA PRO A 248 32.59 -5.33 -19.92
C PRO A 248 32.91 -5.14 -21.40
N GLU A 249 33.75 -6.03 -21.92
CA GLU A 249 34.12 -6.13 -23.32
C GLU A 249 34.12 -7.62 -23.69
N GLY A 250 33.60 -7.96 -24.88
CA GLY A 250 33.71 -9.32 -25.40
C GLY A 250 35.19 -9.69 -25.59
N GLY A 251 35.84 -10.27 -24.58
CA GLY A 251 37.24 -10.68 -24.68
C GLY A 251 37.93 -10.80 -23.33
N VAL A 252 38.80 -11.81 -23.21
CA VAL A 252 39.64 -12.08 -22.03
C VAL A 252 40.77 -11.06 -21.95
N LEU A 253 41.12 -10.62 -20.72
CA LEU A 253 42.48 -10.43 -20.14
C LEU A 253 42.29 -9.69 -18.79
N ALA A 254 43.01 -9.90 -17.70
CA ALA A 254 44.03 -10.86 -17.30
C ALA A 254 44.01 -10.88 -15.75
N ARG A 255 44.47 -11.96 -15.13
CA ARG A 255 44.73 -12.00 -13.69
C ARG A 255 45.78 -10.96 -13.30
N SER A 256 45.63 -10.48 -12.07
CA SER A 256 46.69 -10.00 -11.16
C SER A 256 47.23 -8.60 -11.37
N MET A 257 46.81 -7.69 -10.46
CA MET A 257 47.61 -6.88 -9.53
C MET A 257 46.77 -5.64 -9.17
N GLY A 258 46.45 -5.28 -7.94
CA GLY A 258 46.80 -5.77 -6.62
C GLY A 258 45.93 -5.07 -5.56
N ASN A 259 45.87 -5.70 -4.39
CA ASN A 259 45.39 -5.24 -3.09
C ASN A 259 44.95 -3.78 -2.90
N GLY A 260 43.80 -3.60 -2.21
CA GLY A 260 43.64 -2.48 -1.29
C GLY A 260 42.21 -1.99 -1.09
N ALA A 261 41.70 -2.22 0.12
CA ALA A 261 40.62 -1.46 0.79
C ALA A 261 39.25 -1.45 0.08
N GLY A 262 38.22 -2.14 0.59
CA GLY A 262 37.70 -1.89 1.92
C GLY A 262 36.83 -0.62 1.93
N THR A 263 35.57 -0.73 1.50
CA THR A 263 34.47 0.04 2.11
C THR A 263 33.18 -0.76 1.99
N SER A 264 32.78 -1.34 3.12
CA SER A 264 31.42 -1.79 3.36
C SER A 264 30.52 -0.55 3.42
N ALA A 265 29.81 -0.26 2.34
CA ALA A 265 28.83 0.84 2.33
C ALA A 265 27.49 0.32 2.86
N LYS A 266 27.18 0.76 4.08
CA LYS A 266 25.95 0.52 4.83
C LYS A 266 24.71 0.73 3.96
N GLY A 267 23.77 -0.22 4.08
CA GLY A 267 22.47 -0.17 3.43
C GLY A 267 21.68 1.08 3.80
N SER A 268 21.02 1.65 2.80
CA SER A 268 19.97 2.64 2.98
C SER A 268 18.82 2.29 2.03
N THR A 269 17.64 2.18 2.62
CA THR A 269 16.41 1.61 2.08
C THR A 269 15.40 2.74 1.86
N VAL A 270 14.93 3.00 0.64
CA VAL A 270 13.75 3.87 0.42
C VAL A 270 12.99 3.48 -0.88
N SER A 271 11.69 3.77 -0.84
CA SER A 271 10.55 3.31 -1.62
C SER A 271 10.14 4.16 -2.83
N ALA A 272 9.35 3.55 -3.71
CA ALA A 272 8.61 4.20 -4.79
C ALA A 272 7.40 4.97 -4.22
N ALA A 273 7.47 6.31 -4.26
CA ALA A 273 6.31 7.17 -4.04
C ALA A 273 5.83 7.76 -5.39
N PRO A 274 4.51 7.87 -5.64
CA PRO A 274 4.01 8.63 -6.77
C PRO A 274 4.32 10.12 -6.57
N VAL A 275 4.81 10.76 -7.64
CA VAL A 275 5.09 12.19 -7.68
C VAL A 275 3.78 12.95 -7.50
N LYS A 276 3.73 13.89 -6.55
CA LYS A 276 2.66 14.90 -6.48
C LYS A 276 2.61 15.64 -7.81
N GLN A 277 1.59 15.39 -8.62
CA GLN A 277 1.29 16.27 -9.74
C GLN A 277 0.99 17.66 -9.16
N SER A 278 1.85 18.62 -9.46
CA SER A 278 1.56 20.02 -9.19
C SER A 278 0.37 20.43 -10.06
N PRO A 279 -0.62 21.17 -9.53
CA PRO A 279 -1.72 21.66 -10.35
C PRO A 279 -1.14 22.55 -11.44
N ALA A 280 -1.43 22.20 -12.70
CA ALA A 280 -1.08 23.01 -13.84
C ALA A 280 -1.65 24.41 -13.64
N ALA A 281 -0.75 25.40 -13.53
CA ALA A 281 -1.12 26.80 -13.49
C ALA A 281 -1.81 27.17 -14.80
N ASN A 282 -3.13 27.26 -14.78
CA ASN A 282 -3.91 27.94 -15.81
C ASN A 282 -3.59 29.44 -15.74
N ARG A 283 -2.50 29.85 -16.39
CA ARG A 283 -2.23 31.26 -16.73
C ARG A 283 -3.13 31.64 -17.89
N LEU A 284 -4.29 32.21 -17.58
CA LEU A 284 -5.02 33.05 -18.52
C LEU A 284 -4.12 34.25 -18.88
N LYS A 285 -3.67 34.28 -20.14
CA LYS A 285 -3.09 35.47 -20.75
C LYS A 285 -4.23 36.44 -21.06
N THR A 286 -4.53 37.37 -20.16
CA THR A 286 -5.25 38.60 -20.52
C THR A 286 -4.22 39.63 -20.97
N GLY A 287 -4.16 39.82 -22.28
CA GLY A 287 -3.38 40.87 -22.91
C GLY A 287 -3.98 42.25 -22.66
N LEU A 288 -3.07 43.20 -22.49
CA LEU A 288 -3.19 44.63 -22.73
C LEU A 288 -4.38 45.06 -23.60
N LEU A 289 -5.18 45.99 -23.08
CA LEU A 289 -5.51 47.22 -23.80
C LEU A 289 -5.71 48.35 -22.78
N ALA A 290 -4.89 49.38 -22.95
CA ALA A 290 -4.86 50.59 -22.16
C ALA A 290 -5.93 51.58 -22.65
N GLY A 291 -6.48 52.34 -21.70
CA GLY A 291 -6.81 53.77 -21.85
C GLY A 291 -8.03 54.15 -22.69
N LEU A 292 -8.99 54.84 -22.05
CA LEU A 292 -9.48 56.16 -22.47
C LEU A 292 -10.48 56.71 -21.43
N THR A 293 -10.12 57.87 -20.84
CA THR A 293 -10.95 59.06 -20.47
C THR A 293 -12.46 58.87 -20.24
N GLY A 294 -13.13 59.41 -19.22
CA GLY A 294 -12.88 60.50 -18.28
C GLY A 294 -14.25 61.04 -17.76
N LYS A 295 -14.18 61.99 -16.81
CA LYS A 295 -15.25 62.86 -16.24
C LYS A 295 -16.27 62.19 -15.30
N LYS A 296 -16.25 62.52 -14.00
CA LYS A 296 -16.90 63.67 -13.33
C LYS A 296 -18.39 63.78 -13.66
N GLU A 297 -19.25 63.46 -12.70
CA GLU A 297 -20.21 64.43 -12.16
C GLU A 297 -20.78 64.00 -10.80
N ARG A 298 -20.87 64.99 -9.92
CA ARG A 298 -21.60 64.96 -8.65
C ARG A 298 -23.08 65.22 -8.94
N ALA A 299 -23.95 64.53 -8.21
CA ALA A 299 -25.10 65.11 -7.53
C ALA A 299 -25.43 64.21 -6.34
#